data_AF-A0A453AMW0-F1
#
_entry.id   AF-A0A453AMW0-F1
#
_cell.length_a   1.000
_cell.length_b   1.000
_cell.length_c   1.000
_cell.angle_alpha   90.00
_cell.angle_beta   90.00
_cell.angle_gamma   90.00
#
_symmetry.space_group_name_H-M   'P 1'
#
loop_
_entity.id
_entity.type
_entity.pdbx_description
1 polymer ?
#
loop_
_entity_poly.entity_id
_entity_poly.type
_entity_poly.pdbx_seq_one_letter_code
_entity_poly.pdbx_strand_id
1 'polypeptide(L)'
;MASFTNLSVALLLLTILFPTLALCYINPAATSVHQNATKPSAYHAYIVLVEPPRSNAGEDAHRQWHKSFLPSSLTGESNESRLLHSYTEVFSGFAVRLTDAELDLVAKKPGFVRAFPDRTLQLMTTHTPEFLGLRNDTGFWSQAGYGKGVIIGLLDTGIYATHPSFNDHGVPPPPARWKGSCKAARCNNKLIGAKSFIKGVDSGDEEGHGTHTSSTAAGNFVTGASYHGVGKGTAAGIAPSAHIAMYKVCDSRGCEESAVLAGLEEAIKDGVDVLSFSLGGTMSPIYDQDPIAIGAFSAMSKGILMVCAAGNDGPDLFSVTNVAPWLLTVAAGSVDRSFGAGVNLGNGKIIDGEALTQKASPSSKSHPLVYSEERRYCNYSDDSGITGKILVCENTKSETQQSNVRRIVGAGASGVVLFNDEISGYTTIVQDYNSSVVQVTATTHCLVSARPLSCLFSLPGVQASPTSTS
;
A
#
# COMPACT_ATOMS: atom_id res chain seq x y z
N MET A 1 -40.06 -27.98 -39.05
CA MET A 1 -39.00 -28.41 -39.99
C MET A 1 -38.54 -27.20 -40.79
N ALA A 2 -37.29 -26.78 -40.57
CA ALA A 2 -36.52 -25.88 -41.44
C ALA A 2 -35.03 -26.25 -41.24
N SER A 3 -34.25 -26.27 -42.31
CA SER A 3 -32.99 -27.05 -42.38
C SER A 3 -31.74 -26.26 -41.98
N PHE A 4 -30.81 -26.91 -41.27
CA PHE A 4 -29.52 -26.37 -40.81
C PHE A 4 -28.42 -26.29 -41.90
N THR A 5 -28.79 -26.38 -43.18
CA THR A 5 -27.86 -26.67 -44.30
C THR A 5 -26.94 -25.53 -44.75
N ASN A 6 -27.10 -24.30 -44.23
CA ASN A 6 -26.34 -23.14 -44.73
C ASN A 6 -25.10 -22.74 -43.90
N LEU A 7 -24.91 -23.27 -42.69
CA LEU A 7 -23.77 -22.87 -41.84
C LEU A 7 -22.48 -23.65 -42.17
N SER A 8 -22.61 -24.89 -42.67
CA SER A 8 -21.49 -25.78 -42.98
C SER A 8 -20.62 -25.30 -44.14
N VAL A 9 -21.21 -24.58 -45.10
CA VAL A 9 -20.52 -24.12 -46.32
C VAL A 9 -19.59 -22.92 -46.02
N ALA A 10 -19.95 -22.07 -45.06
CA ALA A 10 -19.13 -20.92 -44.67
C ALA A 10 -17.84 -21.33 -43.94
N LEU A 11 -17.89 -22.39 -43.11
CA LEU A 11 -16.72 -22.88 -42.38
C LEU A 11 -15.70 -23.59 -43.30
N LEU A 12 -16.16 -24.23 -44.38
CA LEU A 12 -15.31 -24.97 -45.31
C LEU A 12 -14.43 -24.06 -46.20
N LEU A 13 -14.76 -22.77 -46.30
CA LEU A 13 -14.03 -21.81 -47.13
C LEU A 13 -12.86 -21.12 -46.40
N LEU A 14 -12.85 -21.10 -45.06
CA LEU A 14 -11.74 -20.49 -44.29
C LEU A 14 -10.50 -21.37 -44.18
N THR A 15 -10.60 -22.68 -44.43
CA THR A 15 -9.49 -23.63 -44.25
C THR A 15 -8.59 -23.78 -45.49
N ILE A 16 -8.87 -23.08 -46.59
CA ILE A 16 -8.24 -23.31 -47.89
C ILE A 16 -7.06 -22.34 -48.17
N LEU A 17 -6.90 -21.25 -47.39
CA LEU A 17 -6.06 -20.12 -47.84
C LEU A 17 -4.58 -20.06 -47.37
N PHE A 18 -4.12 -20.82 -46.37
CA PHE A 18 -2.68 -20.89 -46.04
C PHE A 18 -2.20 -22.23 -45.46
N PRO A 19 -1.75 -23.18 -46.30
CA PRO A 19 -1.01 -24.36 -45.86
C PRO A 19 0.42 -24.42 -46.45
N THR A 20 1.45 -24.19 -45.64
CA THR A 20 2.81 -24.71 -45.90
C THR A 20 3.53 -25.06 -44.60
N LEU A 21 3.90 -26.33 -44.46
CA LEU A 21 4.76 -26.84 -43.38
C LEU A 21 6.21 -26.36 -43.58
N ALA A 22 6.95 -26.28 -42.47
CA ALA A 22 8.38 -26.52 -42.45
C ALA A 22 8.77 -27.32 -41.19
N LEU A 23 8.46 -28.63 -41.20
CA LEU A 23 9.24 -29.58 -40.42
C LEU A 23 10.60 -29.72 -41.10
N CYS A 24 11.70 -29.74 -40.33
CA CYS A 24 12.64 -30.87 -40.26
C CYS A 24 13.94 -30.57 -39.48
N TYR A 25 14.60 -31.66 -39.08
CA TYR A 25 15.98 -31.77 -38.57
C TYR A 25 16.31 -31.29 -37.15
N ILE A 26 16.11 -32.23 -36.22
CA ILE A 26 16.94 -32.41 -35.03
C ILE A 26 18.37 -32.76 -35.50
N ASN A 27 19.40 -32.11 -34.91
CA ASN A 27 20.79 -32.55 -35.03
C ASN A 27 21.39 -32.77 -33.62
N PRO A 28 21.77 -34.00 -33.22
CA PRO A 28 22.13 -34.32 -31.85
C PRO A 28 23.65 -34.27 -31.59
N ALA A 29 24.25 -33.07 -31.59
CA ALA A 29 25.58 -32.83 -31.01
C ALA A 29 25.94 -31.34 -30.90
N ALA A 30 25.71 -30.73 -29.73
CA ALA A 30 26.36 -29.49 -29.33
C ALA A 30 26.47 -29.45 -27.79
N THR A 31 27.57 -29.96 -27.26
CA THR A 31 27.88 -29.92 -25.82
C THR A 31 28.19 -28.48 -25.38
N SER A 32 27.27 -27.84 -24.66
CA SER A 32 27.59 -26.66 -23.85
C SER A 32 27.94 -27.09 -22.42
N VAL A 33 29.12 -26.69 -21.97
CA VAL A 33 29.67 -27.07 -20.67
C VAL A 33 28.88 -26.38 -19.55
N HIS A 34 28.19 -27.16 -18.71
CA HIS A 34 27.70 -26.67 -17.42
C HIS A 34 28.89 -26.43 -16.48
N GLN A 35 29.22 -25.16 -16.24
CA GLN A 35 30.04 -24.80 -15.09
C GLN A 35 29.17 -24.83 -13.82
N ASN A 36 29.37 -25.87 -13.00
CA ASN A 36 28.84 -25.90 -11.64
C ASN A 36 29.55 -24.85 -10.78
N ALA A 37 28.83 -23.80 -10.40
CA ALA A 37 29.21 -22.91 -9.32
C ALA A 37 28.19 -23.06 -8.17
N THR A 38 28.50 -23.96 -7.24
CA THR A 38 27.62 -24.31 -6.11
C THR A 38 27.52 -23.16 -5.11
N LYS A 39 26.54 -22.26 -5.30
CA LYS A 39 26.11 -21.35 -4.23
C LYS A 39 25.30 -22.15 -3.20
N PRO A 40 25.48 -21.91 -1.88
CA PRO A 40 24.50 -22.38 -0.90
C PRO A 40 23.18 -21.67 -1.18
N SER A 41 22.09 -22.44 -1.33
CA SER A 41 20.76 -21.87 -1.58
C SER A 41 20.27 -21.11 -0.34
N ALA A 42 19.79 -19.89 -0.55
CA ALA A 42 19.24 -19.08 0.53
C ALA A 42 17.89 -19.64 0.98
N TYR A 43 17.59 -19.51 2.27
CA TYR A 43 16.27 -19.87 2.81
C TYR A 43 15.29 -18.72 2.63
N HIS A 44 14.33 -18.88 1.73
CA HIS A 44 13.23 -17.95 1.54
C HIS A 44 12.01 -18.40 2.36
N ALA A 45 11.20 -17.44 2.83
CA ALA A 45 9.91 -17.76 3.43
C ALA A 45 8.95 -18.14 2.31
N TYR A 46 8.36 -19.33 2.42
CA TYR A 46 7.38 -19.87 1.48
C TYR A 46 6.09 -20.24 2.21
N ILE A 47 4.97 -19.72 1.72
CA ILE A 47 3.62 -20.10 2.16
C ILE A 47 3.19 -21.29 1.30
N VAL A 48 3.09 -22.49 1.88
CA VAL A 48 2.75 -23.76 1.22
C VAL A 48 1.29 -24.12 1.49
N LEU A 49 0.50 -24.31 0.44
CA LEU A 49 -0.87 -24.83 0.50
C LEU A 49 -0.86 -26.35 0.33
N VAL A 50 -1.74 -27.03 1.06
CA VAL A 50 -1.99 -28.46 0.95
C VAL A 50 -3.49 -28.79 0.99
N GLU A 51 -3.87 -30.00 0.58
CA GLU A 51 -5.19 -30.57 0.83
C GLU A 51 -5.40 -30.78 2.35
N PRO A 52 -6.60 -30.58 2.91
CA PRO A 52 -6.88 -30.89 4.31
C PRO A 52 -6.84 -32.40 4.61
N PRO A 53 -6.54 -32.80 5.85
CA PRO A 53 -6.56 -34.20 6.27
C PRO A 53 -7.97 -34.81 6.18
N ARG A 54 -8.06 -36.12 5.93
CA ARG A 54 -9.32 -36.83 5.61
C ARG A 54 -10.31 -37.02 6.77
N SER A 55 -10.04 -36.46 7.95
CA SER A 55 -10.94 -36.51 9.10
C SER A 55 -10.98 -35.15 9.80
N ASN A 56 -12.13 -34.83 10.40
CA ASN A 56 -12.29 -33.68 11.30
C ASN A 56 -11.51 -33.93 12.59
N ALA A 57 -10.20 -33.71 12.53
CA ALA A 57 -9.28 -33.84 13.65
C ALA A 57 -8.86 -32.44 14.14
N GLY A 58 -8.52 -32.32 15.42
CA GLY A 58 -8.18 -31.03 16.03
C GLY A 58 -6.92 -30.38 15.46
N GLU A 59 -6.66 -29.15 15.89
CA GLU A 59 -5.55 -28.29 15.45
C GLU A 59 -4.17 -29.00 15.45
N ASP A 60 -3.89 -29.82 16.48
CA ASP A 60 -2.67 -30.63 16.57
C ASP A 60 -2.52 -31.64 15.43
N ALA A 61 -3.61 -32.25 14.97
CA ALA A 61 -3.61 -33.23 13.88
C ALA A 61 -3.39 -32.56 12.52
N HIS A 62 -4.00 -31.39 12.28
CA HIS A 62 -3.65 -30.55 11.11
C HIS A 62 -2.18 -30.13 11.16
N ARG A 63 -1.66 -29.75 12.32
CA ARG A 63 -0.25 -29.37 12.47
C ARG A 63 0.71 -30.55 12.25
N GLN A 64 0.33 -31.77 12.64
CA GLN A 64 1.07 -32.99 12.29
C GLN A 64 1.00 -33.31 10.79
N TRP A 65 -0.17 -33.14 10.17
CA TRP A 65 -0.37 -33.27 8.73
C TRP A 65 0.54 -32.32 7.94
N HIS A 66 0.57 -31.02 8.29
CA HIS A 66 1.47 -30.04 7.65
C HIS A 66 2.95 -30.39 7.85
N LYS A 67 3.34 -30.87 9.04
CA LYS A 67 4.71 -31.36 9.28
C LYS A 67 5.09 -32.56 8.40
N SER A 68 4.13 -33.40 8.00
CA SER A 68 4.40 -34.54 7.11
C SER A 68 4.90 -34.13 5.72
N PHE A 69 4.65 -32.88 5.30
CA PHE A 69 5.15 -32.33 4.06
C PHE A 69 6.64 -31.97 4.12
N LEU A 70 7.22 -31.80 5.30
CA LEU A 70 8.62 -31.38 5.43
C LEU A 70 9.63 -32.53 5.16
N PRO A 71 10.90 -32.25 4.78
CA PRO A 71 11.92 -33.28 4.53
C PRO A 71 12.33 -34.07 5.80
N SER A 72 12.72 -35.34 5.63
CA SER A 72 13.00 -36.27 6.75
C SER A 72 14.25 -35.93 7.59
N SER A 73 15.07 -34.97 7.17
CA SER A 73 16.21 -34.44 7.95
C SER A 73 15.79 -33.64 9.21
N LEU A 74 14.48 -33.54 9.47
CA LEU A 74 13.89 -32.77 10.57
C LEU A 74 13.44 -33.61 11.78
N THR A 75 13.68 -34.93 11.78
CA THR A 75 13.39 -35.81 12.93
C THR A 75 14.62 -36.11 13.81
N GLY A 76 15.76 -35.47 13.57
CA GLY A 76 17.01 -35.69 14.31
C GLY A 76 17.72 -34.40 14.73
N GLU A 77 17.60 -34.07 16.02
CA GLU A 77 18.65 -33.42 16.85
C GLU A 77 19.22 -32.03 16.47
N SER A 78 18.56 -31.21 15.64
CA SER A 78 19.05 -29.83 15.34
C SER A 78 17.97 -28.73 15.30
N ASN A 79 18.41 -27.53 15.72
CA ASN A 79 17.70 -26.28 16.04
C ASN A 79 16.65 -25.72 15.05
N GLU A 80 15.79 -24.86 15.62
CA GLU A 80 14.77 -23.97 15.03
C GLU A 80 13.68 -24.61 14.14
N SER A 81 12.42 -24.38 14.52
CA SER A 81 11.28 -24.81 13.73
C SER A 81 11.11 -23.92 12.49
N ARG A 82 11.67 -24.38 11.36
CA ARG A 82 11.54 -23.71 10.06
C ARG A 82 10.10 -23.57 9.57
N LEU A 83 9.17 -24.33 10.17
CA LEU A 83 7.72 -24.15 10.06
C LEU A 83 7.31 -22.89 10.86
N LEU A 84 7.13 -21.78 10.15
CA LEU A 84 6.76 -20.49 10.72
C LEU A 84 5.35 -20.55 11.31
N HIS A 85 4.38 -20.94 10.48
CA HIS A 85 2.96 -20.96 10.81
C HIS A 85 2.25 -22.17 10.18
N SER A 86 1.09 -22.53 10.71
CA SER A 86 0.23 -23.64 10.26
C SER A 86 -1.19 -23.11 10.18
N TYR A 87 -1.89 -23.40 9.09
CA TYR A 87 -3.17 -22.79 8.74
C TYR A 87 -4.24 -23.87 8.58
N THR A 88 -5.43 -23.64 9.13
CA THR A 88 -6.58 -24.56 9.04
C THR A 88 -7.80 -23.85 8.48
N GLU A 89 -8.13 -22.68 9.00
CA GLU A 89 -9.34 -21.92 8.64
C GLU A 89 -9.18 -21.09 7.35
N VAL A 90 -7.96 -20.64 7.08
CA VAL A 90 -7.61 -19.80 5.92
C VAL A 90 -7.56 -20.64 4.64
N PHE A 91 -6.82 -21.74 4.74
CA PHE A 91 -6.68 -22.88 3.86
C PHE A 91 -5.90 -23.93 4.67
N SER A 92 -5.90 -25.21 4.26
CA SER A 92 -4.95 -26.15 4.87
C SER A 92 -3.56 -25.87 4.30
N GLY A 93 -2.58 -25.57 5.15
CA GLY A 93 -1.27 -25.13 4.68
C GLY A 93 -0.36 -24.66 5.80
N PHE A 94 0.80 -24.15 5.43
CA PHE A 94 1.83 -23.71 6.36
C PHE A 94 2.83 -22.76 5.73
N ALA A 95 3.26 -21.74 6.46
CA ALA A 95 4.46 -20.98 6.10
C ALA A 95 5.72 -21.70 6.62
N VAL A 96 6.75 -21.76 5.80
CA VAL A 96 8.01 -22.45 6.08
C VAL A 96 9.17 -21.75 5.41
N ARG A 97 10.32 -21.65 6.09
CA ARG A 97 11.57 -21.24 5.43
C ARG A 97 12.16 -22.44 4.69
N LEU A 98 12.11 -22.44 3.36
CA LEU A 98 12.70 -23.45 2.50
C LEU A 98 13.75 -22.82 1.57
N THR A 99 14.72 -23.62 1.17
CA THR A 99 15.44 -23.36 -0.08
C THR A 99 14.56 -23.81 -1.24
N ASP A 100 14.78 -23.24 -2.43
CA ASP A 100 14.05 -23.59 -3.66
C ASP A 100 14.11 -25.11 -3.93
N ALA A 101 15.26 -25.73 -3.69
CA ALA A 101 15.47 -27.17 -3.85
C ALA A 101 14.71 -28.03 -2.82
N GLU A 102 14.47 -27.55 -1.60
CA GLU A 102 13.60 -28.23 -0.64
C GLU A 102 12.13 -27.99 -0.96
N LEU A 103 11.79 -26.81 -1.49
CA LEU A 103 10.44 -26.52 -1.97
C LEU A 103 10.06 -27.47 -3.12
N ASP A 104 10.98 -27.75 -4.04
CA ASP A 104 10.81 -28.78 -5.08
C ASP A 104 10.57 -30.20 -4.55
N LEU A 105 10.96 -30.51 -3.30
CA LEU A 105 10.68 -31.78 -2.64
C LEU A 105 9.31 -31.76 -1.94
N VAL A 106 8.97 -30.64 -1.29
CA VAL A 106 7.65 -30.41 -0.70
C VAL A 106 6.56 -30.44 -1.78
N ALA A 107 6.84 -29.84 -2.94
CA ALA A 107 5.94 -29.76 -4.10
C ALA A 107 5.56 -31.11 -4.72
N LYS A 108 6.35 -32.16 -4.47
CA LYS A 108 6.14 -33.52 -5.00
C LYS A 108 5.31 -34.42 -4.08
N LYS A 109 4.93 -33.94 -2.89
CA LYS A 109 4.21 -34.77 -1.92
C LYS A 109 2.70 -34.82 -2.21
N PRO A 110 2.06 -35.99 -2.07
CA PRO A 110 0.60 -36.11 -2.22
C PRO A 110 -0.12 -35.14 -1.30
N GLY A 111 -1.07 -34.39 -1.86
CA GLY A 111 -1.77 -33.32 -1.16
C GLY A 111 -1.07 -31.96 -1.19
N PHE A 112 0.10 -31.77 -1.83
CA PHE A 112 0.62 -30.43 -2.08
C PHE A 112 -0.20 -29.71 -3.15
N VAL A 113 -0.48 -28.42 -2.94
CA VAL A 113 -1.26 -27.59 -3.86
C VAL A 113 -0.40 -26.52 -4.52
N ARG A 114 0.29 -25.65 -3.75
CA ARG A 114 1.11 -24.53 -4.26
C ARG A 114 2.06 -23.98 -3.19
N ALA A 115 3.03 -23.15 -3.59
CA ALA A 115 3.80 -22.32 -2.66
C ALA A 115 4.09 -20.89 -3.18
N PHE A 116 4.30 -19.92 -2.27
CA PHE A 116 4.44 -18.49 -2.57
C PHE A 116 5.48 -17.73 -1.70
N PRO A 117 6.21 -16.72 -2.20
CA PRO A 117 7.10 -15.80 -1.44
C PRO A 117 6.41 -14.49 -0.92
N ASP A 118 7.05 -13.75 0.01
CA ASP A 118 6.47 -12.80 1.03
C ASP A 118 6.85 -11.26 0.91
N ARG A 119 5.99 -10.21 1.23
CA ARG A 119 6.06 -8.71 0.81
C ARG A 119 5.29 -7.57 1.69
N THR A 120 5.16 -6.21 1.35
CA THR A 120 4.77 -4.98 2.27
C THR A 120 4.11 -3.59 1.68
N LEU A 121 3.50 -2.57 2.43
CA LEU A 121 2.80 -1.23 1.99
C LEU A 121 2.74 0.14 2.93
N GLN A 122 1.85 1.23 2.74
CA GLN A 122 1.91 2.72 3.21
C GLN A 122 0.59 3.71 3.40
N LEU A 123 0.67 5.03 3.87
CA LEU A 123 -0.35 5.94 4.64
C LEU A 123 -0.79 7.48 4.37
N MET A 124 -1.99 8.06 4.83
CA MET A 124 -2.43 9.55 4.99
C MET A 124 -3.83 10.01 5.68
N THR A 125 -4.07 11.31 6.16
CA THR A 125 -5.30 12.27 6.17
C THR A 125 -5.47 13.43 7.26
N THR A 126 -6.09 14.61 6.95
CA THR A 126 -6.73 15.59 7.95
C THR A 126 -7.91 16.52 7.53
N HIS A 127 -8.23 16.78 6.24
CA HIS A 127 -9.26 17.76 5.77
C HIS A 127 -10.52 17.12 5.15
N THR A 128 -10.52 15.80 5.05
CA THR A 128 -11.42 15.03 4.20
C THR A 128 -12.93 15.09 4.52
N PRO A 129 -13.40 15.26 5.78
CA PRO A 129 -14.85 15.32 6.03
C PRO A 129 -15.53 16.51 5.35
N GLU A 130 -14.95 17.71 5.45
CA GLU A 130 -15.56 18.93 4.88
C GLU A 130 -15.55 18.93 3.35
N PHE A 131 -14.46 18.43 2.75
CA PHE A 131 -14.36 18.19 1.30
C PHE A 131 -15.47 17.27 0.77
N LEU A 132 -15.87 16.26 1.55
CA LEU A 132 -16.98 15.35 1.24
C LEU A 132 -18.36 15.94 1.59
N GLY A 133 -18.44 17.21 2.00
CA GLY A 133 -19.68 17.88 2.39
C GLY A 133 -20.23 17.46 3.77
N LEU A 134 -19.46 16.71 4.57
CA LEU A 134 -19.84 16.32 5.92
C LEU A 134 -19.58 17.48 6.87
N ARG A 135 -20.66 18.14 7.30
CA ARG A 135 -20.63 19.33 8.16
C ARG A 135 -21.30 19.04 9.50
N ASN A 136 -20.76 19.62 10.57
CA ASN A 136 -21.31 19.38 11.90
C ASN A 136 -22.77 19.85 11.99
N ASP A 137 -23.55 19.12 12.78
CA ASP A 137 -24.96 19.37 13.14
C ASP A 137 -25.93 19.51 11.95
N THR A 138 -25.51 19.14 10.75
CA THR A 138 -26.27 19.33 9.51
C THR A 138 -26.11 18.16 8.52
N GLY A 139 -27.04 18.05 7.58
CA GLY A 139 -26.97 17.10 6.46
C GLY A 139 -26.88 15.63 6.88
N PHE A 140 -26.27 14.82 6.00
CA PHE A 140 -26.14 13.37 6.17
C PHE A 140 -25.39 12.98 7.47
N TRP A 141 -24.37 13.74 7.87
CA TRP A 141 -23.51 13.37 9.00
C TRP A 141 -24.28 13.32 10.33
N SER A 142 -25.13 14.33 10.55
CA SER A 142 -26.05 14.38 11.69
C SER A 142 -27.15 13.32 11.60
N GLN A 143 -27.73 13.10 10.40
CA GLN A 143 -28.77 12.09 10.17
C GLN A 143 -28.28 10.65 10.42
N ALA A 144 -27.04 10.34 10.02
CA ALA A 144 -26.35 9.08 10.31
C ALA A 144 -25.81 8.99 11.75
N GLY A 145 -26.10 10.00 12.60
CA GLY A 145 -25.65 10.06 13.99
C GLY A 145 -24.13 9.95 14.14
N TYR A 146 -23.34 10.43 13.17
CA TYR A 146 -21.88 10.32 13.15
C TYR A 146 -21.33 8.88 13.28
N GLY A 147 -22.12 7.87 12.94
CA GLY A 147 -21.79 6.45 13.12
C GLY A 147 -22.00 5.90 14.53
N LYS A 148 -22.77 6.58 15.39
CA LYS A 148 -23.04 6.16 16.77
C LYS A 148 -23.53 4.71 16.85
N GLY A 149 -22.81 3.88 17.61
CA GLY A 149 -23.15 2.47 17.84
C GLY A 149 -22.72 1.52 16.72
N VAL A 150 -22.05 2.02 15.67
CA VAL A 150 -21.33 1.22 14.66
C VAL A 150 -19.94 0.90 15.19
N ILE A 151 -19.45 -0.31 14.91
CA ILE A 151 -18.12 -0.80 15.28
C ILE A 151 -17.32 -1.02 13.99
N ILE A 152 -16.23 -0.27 13.84
CA ILE A 152 -15.27 -0.42 12.75
C ILE A 152 -14.11 -1.28 13.24
N GLY A 153 -13.94 -2.45 12.65
CA GLY A 153 -12.75 -3.27 12.79
C GLY A 153 -11.65 -2.76 11.86
N LEU A 154 -10.44 -2.55 12.39
CA LEU A 154 -9.27 -2.17 11.60
C LEU A 154 -8.20 -3.25 11.71
N LEU A 155 -7.73 -3.72 10.56
CA LEU A 155 -6.64 -4.69 10.44
C LEU A 155 -5.40 -3.93 9.97
N ASP A 156 -4.45 -3.69 10.87
CA ASP A 156 -3.40 -2.69 10.64
C ASP A 156 -2.15 -2.90 11.55
N THR A 157 -1.26 -1.91 11.70
CA THR A 157 -0.04 -1.95 12.54
C THR A 157 -0.28 -1.80 14.05
N GLY A 158 -1.54 -1.78 14.49
CA GLY A 158 -1.92 -1.57 15.89
C GLY A 158 -2.45 -0.16 16.14
N ILE A 159 -2.52 0.26 17.40
CA ILE A 159 -3.03 1.60 17.74
C ILE A 159 -2.29 2.25 18.91
N TYR A 160 -1.89 3.50 18.74
CA TYR A 160 -1.44 4.37 19.83
C TYR A 160 -2.65 4.79 20.67
N ALA A 161 -3.10 3.90 21.56
CA ALA A 161 -4.37 3.98 22.29
C ALA A 161 -4.59 5.29 23.08
N THR A 162 -3.52 6.01 23.44
CA THR A 162 -3.59 7.30 24.15
C THR A 162 -3.67 8.52 23.23
N HIS A 163 -3.74 8.35 21.90
CA HIS A 163 -3.86 9.46 20.95
C HIS A 163 -5.16 10.27 21.20
N PRO A 164 -5.14 11.62 21.10
CA PRO A 164 -6.32 12.45 21.32
C PRO A 164 -7.55 12.06 20.48
N SER A 165 -7.35 11.56 19.25
CA SER A 165 -8.45 11.09 18.38
C SER A 165 -9.22 9.88 18.92
N PHE A 166 -8.69 9.17 19.92
CA PHE A 166 -9.32 8.02 20.55
C PHE A 166 -9.88 8.33 21.95
N ASN A 167 -10.00 9.62 22.29
CA ASN A 167 -10.82 10.04 23.43
C ASN A 167 -12.30 9.69 23.17
N ASP A 168 -13.01 9.35 24.23
CA ASP A 168 -14.41 8.90 24.21
C ASP A 168 -15.41 9.97 24.66
N HIS A 169 -15.03 11.24 24.68
CA HIS A 169 -15.94 12.33 24.96
C HIS A 169 -17.09 12.35 23.95
N GLY A 170 -18.34 12.26 24.43
CA GLY A 170 -19.55 12.19 23.61
C GLY A 170 -19.83 10.81 23.00
N VAL A 171 -18.98 9.81 23.21
CA VAL A 171 -19.15 8.46 22.67
C VAL A 171 -19.87 7.59 23.72
N PRO A 172 -21.04 7.00 23.40
CA PRO A 172 -21.76 6.14 24.35
C PRO A 172 -20.99 4.83 24.60
N PRO A 173 -21.36 4.03 25.62
CA PRO A 173 -20.83 2.68 25.78
C PRO A 173 -21.03 1.80 24.53
N PRO A 174 -20.15 0.82 24.27
CA PRO A 174 -20.30 -0.12 23.17
C PRO A 174 -21.65 -0.87 23.24
N PRO A 175 -22.23 -1.25 22.09
CA PRO A 175 -23.49 -1.97 22.06
C PRO A 175 -23.35 -3.38 22.62
N ALA A 176 -24.37 -3.88 23.30
CA ALA A 176 -24.37 -5.19 23.97
C ALA A 176 -24.14 -6.41 23.06
N ARG A 177 -24.15 -6.23 21.72
CA ARG A 177 -23.77 -7.27 20.74
C ARG A 177 -22.26 -7.50 20.64
N TRP A 178 -21.45 -6.54 21.11
CA TRP A 178 -19.99 -6.59 21.08
C TRP A 178 -19.46 -7.71 21.98
N LYS A 179 -18.65 -8.60 21.41
CA LYS A 179 -18.03 -9.74 22.12
C LYS A 179 -16.53 -9.59 22.29
N GLY A 180 -15.94 -8.59 21.65
CA GLY A 180 -14.51 -8.37 21.70
C GLY A 180 -13.98 -7.95 23.06
N SER A 181 -12.67 -8.13 23.21
CA SER A 181 -11.92 -7.71 24.38
C SER A 181 -10.79 -6.78 23.96
N CYS A 182 -10.37 -5.94 24.90
CA CYS A 182 -9.35 -4.94 24.67
C CYS A 182 -8.20 -5.15 25.66
N LYS A 183 -7.01 -5.43 25.13
CA LYS A 183 -5.77 -5.69 25.88
C LYS A 183 -4.71 -4.60 25.62
N ALA A 184 -5.16 -3.37 25.35
CA ALA A 184 -4.31 -2.20 25.25
C ALA A 184 -4.18 -1.49 26.60
N ALA A 185 -3.16 -0.63 26.73
CA ALA A 185 -2.90 0.15 27.95
C ALA A 185 -4.05 1.11 28.35
N ARG A 186 -4.93 1.49 27.41
CA ARG A 186 -6.08 2.35 27.67
C ARG A 186 -7.25 2.06 26.71
N CYS A 187 -8.15 1.20 27.15
CA CYS A 187 -9.43 0.94 26.49
C CYS A 187 -10.52 1.85 27.08
N ASN A 188 -11.49 2.26 26.28
CA ASN A 188 -12.56 3.18 26.68
C ASN A 188 -13.81 3.00 25.78
N ASN A 189 -14.79 3.90 25.82
CA ASN A 189 -15.97 3.77 24.95
C ASN A 189 -15.67 4.01 23.45
N LYS A 190 -14.48 4.52 23.11
CA LYS A 190 -14.04 4.78 21.74
C LYS A 190 -13.22 3.63 21.16
N LEU A 191 -12.14 3.25 21.84
CA LEU A 191 -11.35 2.07 21.56
C LEU A 191 -11.85 0.91 22.43
N ILE A 192 -12.74 0.10 21.85
CA ILE A 192 -13.49 -0.95 22.55
C ILE A 192 -12.88 -2.35 22.36
N GLY A 193 -11.98 -2.49 21.38
CA GLY A 193 -11.24 -3.70 21.07
C GLY A 193 -9.80 -3.36 20.68
N ALA A 194 -8.84 -4.12 21.19
CA ALA A 194 -7.45 -3.99 20.82
C ALA A 194 -6.75 -5.32 21.08
N LYS A 195 -6.35 -6.00 20.00
CA LYS A 195 -5.74 -7.33 19.99
C LYS A 195 -4.55 -7.32 19.02
N SER A 196 -3.57 -8.17 19.27
CA SER A 196 -2.44 -8.40 18.37
C SER A 196 -2.37 -9.86 18.00
N PHE A 197 -2.16 -10.12 16.71
CA PHE A 197 -1.98 -11.44 16.12
C PHE A 197 -0.52 -11.70 15.76
N ILE A 198 0.36 -10.73 16.07
CA ILE A 198 1.80 -10.84 15.92
C ILE A 198 2.39 -11.38 17.21
N LYS A 199 3.14 -12.48 17.08
CA LYS A 199 3.65 -13.24 18.22
C LYS A 199 4.63 -12.41 19.05
N GLY A 200 4.26 -12.13 20.30
CA GLY A 200 5.12 -11.44 21.28
C GLY A 200 5.09 -9.92 21.19
N VAL A 201 4.22 -9.35 20.35
CA VAL A 201 4.02 -7.90 20.20
C VAL A 201 2.62 -7.55 20.72
N ASP A 202 2.49 -6.48 21.49
CA ASP A 202 1.18 -6.00 21.96
C ASP A 202 0.42 -5.24 20.85
N SER A 203 -0.76 -4.69 21.14
CA SER A 203 -1.59 -3.97 20.16
C SER A 203 -1.20 -2.50 19.96
N GLY A 204 -0.09 -2.03 20.53
CA GLY A 204 0.49 -0.71 20.30
C GLY A 204 0.91 -0.51 18.84
N ASP A 205 1.17 0.74 18.48
CA ASP A 205 1.55 1.12 17.12
C ASP A 205 2.90 1.84 17.14
N GLU A 206 3.93 1.18 16.62
CA GLU A 206 5.27 1.77 16.48
C GLU A 206 5.47 2.40 15.09
N GLU A 207 4.69 1.99 14.09
CA GLU A 207 4.76 2.47 12.70
C GLU A 207 3.89 3.72 12.47
N GLY A 208 2.80 3.85 13.21
CA GLY A 208 1.80 4.90 13.07
C GLY A 208 0.68 4.56 12.07
N HIS A 209 0.73 3.42 11.37
CA HIS A 209 -0.22 3.12 10.28
C HIS A 209 -1.64 2.93 10.79
N GLY A 210 -1.83 2.03 11.75
CA GLY A 210 -3.14 1.74 12.32
C GLY A 210 -3.69 2.88 13.17
N THR A 211 -2.84 3.69 13.81
CA THR A 211 -3.23 4.95 14.44
C THR A 211 -3.77 5.92 13.40
N HIS A 212 -3.06 6.05 12.27
CA HIS A 212 -3.48 6.94 11.21
C HIS A 212 -4.84 6.50 10.64
N THR A 213 -4.96 5.28 10.13
CA THR A 213 -6.18 4.76 9.48
C THR A 213 -7.37 4.74 10.44
N SER A 214 -7.16 4.37 11.71
CA SER A 214 -8.20 4.43 12.76
C SER A 214 -8.72 5.86 12.97
N SER A 215 -7.81 6.84 12.98
CA SER A 215 -8.18 8.25 13.12
C SER A 215 -8.88 8.80 11.88
N THR A 216 -8.56 8.30 10.69
CA THR A 216 -9.26 8.62 9.43
C THR A 216 -10.67 8.05 9.39
N ALA A 217 -10.84 6.77 9.74
CA ALA A 217 -12.14 6.12 9.72
C ALA A 217 -13.07 6.67 10.80
N ALA A 218 -12.59 6.76 12.04
CA ALA A 218 -13.39 7.09 13.19
C ALA A 218 -12.63 7.89 14.26
N GLY A 219 -11.71 8.79 13.92
CA GLY A 219 -11.18 9.74 14.91
C GLY A 219 -12.30 10.60 15.52
N ASN A 220 -12.33 10.74 16.84
CA ASN A 220 -13.14 11.75 17.51
C ASN A 220 -12.61 13.16 17.20
N PHE A 221 -13.40 14.19 17.44
CA PHE A 221 -13.03 15.58 17.16
C PHE A 221 -11.82 16.03 18.00
N VAL A 222 -10.77 16.52 17.33
CA VAL A 222 -9.55 17.08 17.94
C VAL A 222 -9.32 18.50 17.40
N THR A 223 -9.71 19.49 18.19
CA THR A 223 -9.56 20.91 17.86
C THR A 223 -8.11 21.36 17.89
N GLY A 224 -7.69 22.17 16.90
CA GLY A 224 -6.34 22.73 16.84
C GLY A 224 -5.27 21.76 16.32
N ALA A 225 -5.67 20.60 15.80
CA ALA A 225 -4.78 19.66 15.13
C ALA A 225 -4.08 20.34 13.95
N SER A 226 -2.76 20.11 13.81
CA SER A 226 -1.94 20.58 12.70
C SER A 226 -0.66 19.73 12.61
N TYR A 227 0.00 19.72 11.47
CA TYR A 227 1.34 19.17 11.30
C TYR A 227 2.32 20.32 11.17
N HIS A 228 3.19 20.55 12.17
CA HIS A 228 4.08 21.73 12.23
C HIS A 228 3.41 23.09 11.92
N GLY A 229 2.12 23.23 12.22
CA GLY A 229 1.31 24.43 11.94
C GLY A 229 0.57 24.42 10.59
N VAL A 230 0.94 23.56 9.63
CA VAL A 230 0.17 23.39 8.38
C VAL A 230 -1.07 22.50 8.60
N GLY A 231 -2.09 22.72 7.77
CA GLY A 231 -3.35 21.96 7.84
C GLY A 231 -4.13 22.17 9.14
N LYS A 232 -3.92 23.31 9.81
CA LYS A 232 -4.53 23.64 11.11
C LYS A 232 -6.05 23.65 11.03
N GLY A 233 -6.71 22.85 11.87
CA GLY A 233 -8.17 22.79 11.93
C GLY A 233 -8.66 21.92 13.08
N THR A 234 -9.86 21.35 12.92
CA THR A 234 -10.36 20.27 13.78
C THR A 234 -10.23 18.96 13.02
N ALA A 235 -9.34 18.07 13.46
CA ALA A 235 -9.26 16.72 12.89
C ALA A 235 -10.46 15.90 13.38
N ALA A 236 -11.05 15.11 12.49
CA ALA A 236 -12.13 14.18 12.77
C ALA A 236 -12.10 13.06 11.73
N GLY A 237 -12.50 11.85 12.12
CA GLY A 237 -12.72 10.77 11.17
C GLY A 237 -14.06 10.95 10.43
N ILE A 238 -14.31 10.08 9.45
CA ILE A 238 -15.59 10.07 8.72
C ILE A 238 -16.77 9.67 9.63
N ALA A 239 -16.54 8.83 10.64
CA ALA A 239 -17.54 8.45 11.66
C ALA A 239 -17.06 8.76 13.10
N PRO A 240 -17.07 10.03 13.56
CA PRO A 240 -16.52 10.41 14.88
C PRO A 240 -17.17 9.74 16.09
N SER A 241 -18.42 9.27 15.99
CA SER A 241 -19.13 8.57 17.08
C SER A 241 -19.16 7.05 16.93
N ALA A 242 -18.55 6.47 15.90
CA ALA A 242 -18.34 5.03 15.79
C ALA A 242 -17.27 4.53 16.77
N HIS A 243 -17.34 3.25 17.14
CA HIS A 243 -16.34 2.57 17.95
C HIS A 243 -15.23 2.00 17.07
N ILE A 244 -14.03 1.89 17.63
CA ILE A 244 -12.84 1.31 17.00
C ILE A 244 -12.51 -0.02 17.68
N ALA A 245 -12.28 -1.03 16.86
CA ALA A 245 -11.67 -2.30 17.27
C ALA A 245 -10.41 -2.53 16.44
N MET A 246 -9.23 -2.49 17.09
CA MET A 246 -7.94 -2.68 16.44
C MET A 246 -7.50 -4.14 16.50
N TYR A 247 -7.14 -4.69 15.34
CA TYR A 247 -6.54 -5.99 15.13
C TYR A 247 -5.15 -5.74 14.55
N LYS A 248 -4.11 -5.73 15.40
CA LYS A 248 -2.72 -5.60 14.94
C LYS A 248 -2.32 -6.86 14.21
N VAL A 249 -2.09 -6.72 12.91
CA VAL A 249 -1.70 -7.78 11.97
C VAL A 249 -0.45 -7.39 11.16
N CYS A 250 0.02 -6.15 11.29
CA CYS A 250 1.26 -5.66 10.71
C CYS A 250 2.26 -5.18 11.78
N ASP A 251 3.56 -5.29 11.51
CA ASP A 251 4.64 -4.58 12.21
C ASP A 251 5.67 -4.05 11.21
N SER A 252 6.82 -3.55 11.68
CA SER A 252 7.93 -3.04 10.87
C SER A 252 8.44 -3.98 9.76
N ARG A 253 8.11 -5.28 9.82
CA ARG A 253 8.49 -6.29 8.84
C ARG A 253 7.42 -6.49 7.76
N GLY A 254 6.23 -5.95 7.96
CA GLY A 254 5.07 -6.06 7.07
C GLY A 254 3.87 -6.74 7.72
N CYS A 255 2.96 -7.22 6.88
CA CYS A 255 1.67 -7.79 7.28
C CYS A 255 1.60 -9.25 6.82
N GLU A 256 1.89 -10.20 7.71
CA GLU A 256 1.75 -11.61 7.34
C GLU A 256 0.27 -11.94 7.10
N GLU A 257 -0.07 -12.56 5.95
CA GLU A 257 -1.45 -12.96 5.64
C GLU A 257 -2.06 -13.85 6.74
N SER A 258 -1.22 -14.65 7.40
CA SER A 258 -1.53 -15.44 8.59
C SER A 258 -2.17 -14.61 9.72
N ALA A 259 -1.52 -13.50 10.07
CA ALA A 259 -1.94 -12.59 11.12
C ALA A 259 -3.16 -11.80 10.66
N VAL A 260 -3.17 -11.35 9.39
CA VAL A 260 -4.32 -10.68 8.76
C VAL A 260 -5.58 -11.52 8.92
N LEU A 261 -5.52 -12.81 8.58
CA LEU A 261 -6.68 -13.68 8.60
C LEU A 261 -7.07 -14.15 10.00
N ALA A 262 -6.12 -14.28 10.93
CA ALA A 262 -6.42 -14.45 12.34
C ALA A 262 -7.13 -13.21 12.93
N GLY A 263 -6.72 -12.01 12.53
CA GLY A 263 -7.38 -10.75 12.87
C GLY A 263 -8.78 -10.63 12.26
N LEU A 264 -8.96 -11.06 11.01
CA LEU A 264 -10.24 -11.07 10.30
C LEU A 264 -11.24 -12.02 10.96
N GLU A 265 -10.82 -13.24 11.25
CA GLU A 265 -11.60 -14.25 11.96
C GLU A 265 -12.03 -13.76 13.36
N GLU A 266 -11.11 -13.12 14.10
CA GLU A 266 -11.46 -12.56 15.41
C GLU A 266 -12.39 -11.34 15.30
N ALA A 267 -12.23 -10.49 14.28
CA ALA A 267 -13.14 -9.36 14.04
C ALA A 267 -14.57 -9.83 13.71
N ILE A 268 -14.70 -10.89 12.91
CA ILE A 268 -15.98 -11.56 12.63
C ILE A 268 -16.58 -12.16 13.90
N LYS A 269 -15.77 -12.81 14.76
CA LYS A 269 -16.21 -13.36 16.06
C LYS A 269 -16.68 -12.29 17.03
N ASP A 270 -15.94 -11.19 17.12
CA ASP A 270 -16.21 -10.06 18.02
C ASP A 270 -17.49 -9.31 17.64
N GLY A 271 -17.88 -9.35 16.35
CA GLY A 271 -19.10 -8.77 15.82
C GLY A 271 -18.94 -7.30 15.39
N VAL A 272 -17.87 -6.98 14.66
CA VAL A 272 -17.73 -5.70 13.96
C VAL A 272 -18.80 -5.55 12.87
N ASP A 273 -19.20 -4.31 12.54
CA ASP A 273 -20.20 -4.07 11.50
C ASP A 273 -19.54 -3.77 10.13
N VAL A 274 -18.35 -3.16 10.13
CA VAL A 274 -17.56 -2.85 8.93
C VAL A 274 -16.08 -3.09 9.22
N LEU A 275 -15.35 -3.59 8.22
CA LEU A 275 -13.90 -3.79 8.26
C LEU A 275 -13.21 -2.73 7.39
N SER A 276 -12.20 -2.06 7.93
CA SER A 276 -11.27 -1.21 7.21
C SER A 276 -9.94 -1.95 7.03
N PHE A 277 -9.53 -2.09 5.77
CA PHE A 277 -8.40 -2.90 5.35
C PHE A 277 -7.48 -2.09 4.43
N SER A 278 -6.61 -1.29 5.02
CA SER A 278 -5.66 -0.45 4.28
C SER A 278 -4.40 -1.21 3.87
N LEU A 279 -4.54 -2.51 3.58
CA LEU A 279 -3.46 -3.44 3.23
C LEU A 279 -3.68 -4.02 1.83
N GLY A 280 -2.64 -4.56 1.24
CA GLY A 280 -2.66 -5.18 -0.09
C GLY A 280 -1.34 -5.88 -0.39
N GLY A 281 -1.36 -6.80 -1.35
CA GLY A 281 -0.15 -7.46 -1.85
C GLY A 281 0.29 -6.86 -3.19
N THR A 282 1.57 -6.98 -3.55
CA THR A 282 2.11 -6.52 -4.86
C THR A 282 1.62 -7.32 -6.09
N MET A 283 0.67 -8.25 -5.88
CA MET A 283 0.04 -9.08 -6.89
C MET A 283 -1.41 -9.28 -6.47
N SER A 284 -2.34 -9.28 -7.43
CA SER A 284 -3.73 -9.69 -7.19
C SER A 284 -3.93 -11.12 -7.73
N PRO A 285 -4.09 -12.14 -6.87
CA PRO A 285 -4.45 -13.47 -7.32
C PRO A 285 -5.87 -13.51 -7.91
N ILE A 286 -6.23 -14.63 -8.52
CA ILE A 286 -7.64 -14.96 -8.75
C ILE A 286 -8.29 -15.21 -7.38
N TYR A 287 -9.57 -14.86 -7.21
CA TYR A 287 -10.24 -14.81 -5.89
C TYR A 287 -10.25 -16.14 -5.12
N ASP A 288 -10.12 -17.28 -5.81
CA ASP A 288 -10.03 -18.63 -5.23
C ASP A 288 -8.60 -18.99 -4.76
N GLN A 289 -7.63 -18.11 -5.04
CA GLN A 289 -6.21 -18.20 -4.68
C GLN A 289 -5.77 -17.01 -3.80
N ASP A 290 -6.69 -16.11 -3.48
CA ASP A 290 -6.51 -15.00 -2.54
C ASP A 290 -7.21 -15.35 -1.22
N PRO A 291 -6.46 -15.68 -0.15
CA PRO A 291 -7.06 -16.11 1.10
C PRO A 291 -7.77 -14.95 1.83
N ILE A 292 -7.31 -13.70 1.61
CA ILE A 292 -7.95 -12.49 2.15
C ILE A 292 -9.30 -12.30 1.45
N ALA A 293 -9.39 -12.52 0.13
CA ALA A 293 -10.66 -12.53 -0.59
C ALA A 293 -11.61 -13.62 -0.06
N ILE A 294 -11.14 -14.84 0.19
CA ILE A 294 -11.97 -15.92 0.76
C ILE A 294 -12.47 -15.58 2.18
N GLY A 295 -11.60 -15.03 3.03
CA GLY A 295 -11.98 -14.53 4.36
C GLY A 295 -12.99 -13.38 4.27
N ALA A 296 -12.81 -12.46 3.33
CA ALA A 296 -13.73 -11.36 3.08
C ALA A 296 -15.09 -11.82 2.54
N PHE A 297 -15.14 -12.89 1.73
CA PHE A 297 -16.40 -13.51 1.33
C PHE A 297 -17.14 -14.06 2.56
N SER A 298 -16.41 -14.65 3.50
CA SER A 298 -16.97 -15.13 4.76
C SER A 298 -17.49 -13.98 5.65
N ALA A 299 -16.80 -12.84 5.70
CA ALA A 299 -17.28 -11.62 6.35
C ALA A 299 -18.58 -11.09 5.69
N MET A 300 -18.57 -10.96 4.35
CA MET A 300 -19.71 -10.49 3.55
C MET A 300 -20.93 -11.41 3.70
N SER A 301 -20.73 -12.73 3.77
CA SER A 301 -21.82 -13.71 4.01
C SER A 301 -22.52 -13.53 5.36
N LYS A 302 -21.85 -12.87 6.31
CA LYS A 302 -22.36 -12.50 7.65
C LYS A 302 -22.84 -11.05 7.74
N GLY A 303 -22.87 -10.34 6.61
CA GLY A 303 -23.31 -8.93 6.52
C GLY A 303 -22.23 -7.90 6.87
N ILE A 304 -20.96 -8.31 7.00
CA ILE A 304 -19.84 -7.42 7.33
C ILE A 304 -19.15 -6.98 6.05
N LEU A 305 -19.29 -5.71 5.69
CA LEU A 305 -18.59 -5.14 4.52
C LEU A 305 -17.11 -4.94 4.82
N MET A 306 -16.25 -5.31 3.88
CA MET A 306 -14.81 -5.06 3.94
C MET A 306 -14.40 -4.01 2.90
N VAL A 307 -13.81 -2.92 3.39
CA VAL A 307 -13.38 -1.75 2.62
C VAL A 307 -11.86 -1.80 2.48
N CYS A 308 -11.39 -2.02 1.25
CA CYS A 308 -9.99 -2.27 0.94
C CYS A 308 -9.35 -1.12 0.16
N ALA A 309 -8.04 -0.90 0.35
CA ALA A 309 -7.29 -0.03 -0.54
C ALA A 309 -7.06 -0.69 -1.92
N ALA A 310 -7.05 0.10 -2.99
CA ALA A 310 -6.72 -0.38 -4.35
C ALA A 310 -5.23 -0.74 -4.54
N GLY A 311 -4.36 -0.30 -3.62
CA GLY A 311 -2.90 -0.36 -3.77
C GLY A 311 -2.32 0.94 -4.32
N ASN A 312 -1.00 1.09 -4.20
CA ASN A 312 -0.26 2.31 -4.57
C ASN A 312 0.68 2.11 -5.78
N ASP A 313 0.66 0.93 -6.40
CA ASP A 313 1.57 0.50 -7.48
C ASP A 313 1.17 1.03 -8.88
N GLY A 314 0.36 2.10 -8.93
CA GLY A 314 0.02 2.82 -10.16
C GLY A 314 1.20 3.61 -10.74
N PRO A 315 1.09 4.16 -11.96
CA PRO A 315 -0.14 4.37 -12.73
C PRO A 315 -0.49 3.24 -13.72
N ASP A 316 0.39 2.24 -13.84
CA ASP A 316 0.34 1.28 -14.94
C ASP A 316 -0.96 0.45 -14.93
N LEU A 317 -1.42 0.04 -16.12
CA LEU A 317 -2.59 -0.82 -16.23
C LEU A 317 -2.34 -2.16 -15.50
N PHE A 318 -3.41 -2.71 -14.92
CA PHE A 318 -3.37 -3.98 -14.16
C PHE A 318 -2.58 -3.94 -12.83
N SER A 319 -2.35 -2.75 -12.26
CA SER A 319 -1.71 -2.53 -10.95
C SER A 319 -2.66 -2.60 -9.73
N VAL A 320 -3.98 -2.65 -9.94
CA VAL A 320 -4.97 -2.67 -8.86
C VAL A 320 -5.00 -4.02 -8.12
N THR A 321 -5.16 -3.95 -6.80
CA THR A 321 -5.21 -5.09 -5.86
C THR A 321 -6.56 -5.16 -5.16
N ASN A 322 -6.79 -6.18 -4.33
CA ASN A 322 -8.07 -6.39 -3.63
C ASN A 322 -9.28 -6.42 -4.60
N VAL A 323 -9.17 -7.10 -5.75
CA VAL A 323 -10.13 -6.97 -6.87
C VAL A 323 -11.37 -7.86 -6.77
N ALA A 324 -11.62 -8.50 -5.62
CA ALA A 324 -12.72 -9.44 -5.45
C ALA A 324 -14.10 -8.73 -5.44
N PRO A 325 -15.14 -9.25 -6.14
CA PRO A 325 -16.42 -8.53 -6.33
C PRO A 325 -17.23 -8.22 -5.06
N TRP A 326 -16.87 -8.83 -3.93
CA TRP A 326 -17.49 -8.62 -2.61
C TRP A 326 -16.72 -7.62 -1.73
N LEU A 327 -15.60 -7.07 -2.21
CA LEU A 327 -14.83 -6.01 -1.55
C LEU A 327 -15.30 -4.63 -2.06
N LEU A 328 -15.29 -3.64 -1.16
CA LEU A 328 -15.36 -2.23 -1.57
C LEU A 328 -13.93 -1.72 -1.73
N THR A 329 -13.42 -1.74 -2.96
CA THR A 329 -12.02 -1.39 -3.27
C THR A 329 -11.90 0.08 -3.65
N VAL A 330 -11.08 0.82 -2.90
CA VAL A 330 -11.03 2.28 -2.90
C VAL A 330 -9.70 2.79 -3.49
N ALA A 331 -9.79 3.56 -4.57
CA ALA A 331 -8.65 4.27 -5.14
C ALA A 331 -8.40 5.61 -4.42
N ALA A 332 -7.15 6.10 -4.48
CA ALA A 332 -6.78 7.39 -3.92
C ALA A 332 -7.07 8.54 -4.92
N GLY A 333 -7.68 9.62 -4.44
CA GLY A 333 -7.87 10.87 -5.17
C GLY A 333 -7.31 12.06 -4.37
N SER A 334 -6.93 13.12 -5.06
CA SER A 334 -6.55 14.39 -4.42
C SER A 334 -7.78 15.11 -3.85
N VAL A 335 -7.51 16.02 -2.90
CA VAL A 335 -8.50 16.96 -2.36
C VAL A 335 -8.16 18.39 -2.79
N ASP A 336 -9.07 19.32 -2.57
CA ASP A 336 -8.93 20.76 -2.90
C ASP A 336 -7.96 21.56 -2.00
N ARG A 337 -7.12 20.88 -1.20
CA ARG A 337 -6.20 21.49 -0.23
C ARG A 337 -4.74 21.26 -0.61
N SER A 338 -4.02 22.36 -0.85
CA SER A 338 -2.56 22.41 -1.05
C SER A 338 -1.83 23.05 0.13
N PHE A 339 -0.56 22.69 0.34
CA PHE A 339 0.32 23.25 1.37
C PHE A 339 1.30 24.27 0.78
N GLY A 340 0.74 25.34 0.21
CA GLY A 340 1.46 26.32 -0.61
C GLY A 340 2.77 26.85 -0.01
N ALA A 341 3.83 26.80 -0.81
CA ALA A 341 5.17 27.30 -0.56
C ALA A 341 5.78 27.80 -1.88
N GLY A 342 5.75 29.11 -2.13
CA GLY A 342 6.18 29.69 -3.40
C GLY A 342 7.70 29.87 -3.54
N VAL A 343 8.24 29.67 -4.74
CA VAL A 343 9.64 29.94 -5.11
C VAL A 343 9.72 31.21 -5.96
N ASN A 344 10.31 32.27 -5.42
CA ASN A 344 10.51 33.53 -6.12
C ASN A 344 11.79 33.49 -6.95
N LEU A 345 11.70 33.62 -8.27
CA LEU A 345 12.83 33.65 -9.18
C LEU A 345 13.37 35.07 -9.39
N GLY A 346 14.67 35.19 -9.70
CA GLY A 346 15.32 36.49 -9.94
C GLY A 346 14.82 37.26 -11.17
N ASN A 347 14.00 36.64 -12.02
CA ASN A 347 13.31 37.29 -13.15
C ASN A 347 11.89 37.80 -12.77
N GLY A 348 11.51 37.76 -11.50
CA GLY A 348 10.21 38.20 -11.00
C GLY A 348 9.07 37.19 -11.17
N LYS A 349 9.30 36.02 -11.79
CA LYS A 349 8.32 34.93 -11.80
C LYS A 349 8.26 34.27 -10.42
N ILE A 350 7.05 33.90 -10.01
CA ILE A 350 6.80 33.04 -8.87
C ILE A 350 6.44 31.66 -9.41
N ILE A 351 6.99 30.62 -8.78
CA ILE A 351 6.58 29.23 -8.99
C ILE A 351 5.78 28.80 -7.76
N ASP A 352 4.55 28.36 -8.00
CA ASP A 352 3.74 27.73 -6.97
C ASP A 352 4.25 26.31 -6.70
N GLY A 353 4.47 26.01 -5.42
CA GLY A 353 4.92 24.73 -4.93
C GLY A 353 4.31 24.44 -3.55
N GLU A 354 4.73 23.35 -2.92
CA GLU A 354 4.20 22.89 -1.65
C GLU A 354 5.29 22.35 -0.72
N ALA A 355 5.09 22.55 0.58
CA ALA A 355 5.95 22.01 1.64
C ALA A 355 5.15 21.79 2.93
N LEU A 356 5.30 20.61 3.55
CA LEU A 356 4.67 20.27 4.83
C LEU A 356 5.32 20.98 6.02
N THR A 357 6.63 21.20 5.98
CA THR A 357 7.36 21.98 6.98
C THR A 357 7.74 23.33 6.38
N GLN A 358 7.32 24.43 6.99
CA GLN A 358 7.53 25.79 6.46
C GLN A 358 8.26 26.68 7.47
N LYS A 359 9.14 27.59 7.00
CA LYS A 359 9.79 28.59 7.87
C LYS A 359 8.82 29.74 8.14
N ALA A 360 8.54 30.03 9.41
CA ALA A 360 7.66 31.12 9.81
C ALA A 360 8.09 32.51 9.28
N SER A 361 9.40 32.70 9.08
CA SER A 361 9.97 33.88 8.42
C SER A 361 10.96 33.43 7.35
N PRO A 362 10.55 33.35 6.06
CA PRO A 362 11.47 33.10 4.96
C PRO A 362 12.53 34.21 4.85
N SER A 363 13.76 33.85 4.51
CA SER A 363 14.80 34.85 4.24
C SER A 363 14.55 35.51 2.89
N SER A 364 14.65 36.84 2.82
CA SER A 364 14.65 37.60 1.57
C SER A 364 15.98 37.52 0.80
N LYS A 365 16.96 36.78 1.31
CA LYS A 365 18.27 36.60 0.67
C LYS A 365 18.12 35.78 -0.63
N SER A 366 18.56 36.37 -1.75
CA SER A 366 18.68 35.65 -3.01
C SER A 366 19.84 34.66 -2.97
N HIS A 367 19.64 33.50 -3.60
CA HIS A 367 20.61 32.41 -3.69
C HIS A 367 20.73 31.94 -5.14
N PRO A 368 21.92 31.58 -5.64
CA PRO A 368 22.08 31.06 -7.00
C PRO A 368 21.30 29.75 -7.17
N LEU A 369 20.46 29.69 -8.21
CA LEU A 369 19.75 28.48 -8.61
C LEU A 369 20.66 27.63 -9.51
N VAL A 370 20.79 26.33 -9.21
CA VAL A 370 21.63 25.40 -9.99
C VAL A 370 20.86 24.16 -10.37
N TYR A 371 20.85 23.88 -11.67
CA TYR A 371 20.41 22.62 -12.27
C TYR A 371 21.61 21.93 -12.94
N SER A 372 21.62 20.60 -12.98
CA SER A 372 22.63 19.81 -13.66
C SER A 372 22.00 18.50 -14.13
N GLU A 373 22.03 18.25 -15.44
CA GLU A 373 21.49 17.03 -16.06
C GLU A 373 22.10 15.74 -15.47
N GLU A 374 23.43 15.73 -15.30
CA GLU A 374 24.17 14.63 -14.66
C GLU A 374 23.77 14.38 -13.19
N ARG A 375 23.20 15.40 -12.54
CA ARG A 375 22.83 15.39 -11.11
C ARG A 375 21.34 15.66 -10.86
N ARG A 376 20.50 15.47 -11.88
CA ARG A 376 19.07 15.79 -11.83
C ARG A 376 18.33 15.08 -10.69
N TYR A 377 18.84 13.96 -10.19
CA TYR A 377 18.26 13.24 -9.04
C TYR A 377 18.82 13.65 -7.67
N CYS A 378 19.47 14.81 -7.53
CA CYS A 378 20.05 15.32 -6.28
C CYS A 378 21.22 14.49 -5.70
N ASN A 379 21.89 13.70 -6.53
CA ASN A 379 23.11 12.93 -6.24
C ASN A 379 24.39 13.80 -6.23
N TYR A 380 24.40 14.89 -5.48
CA TYR A 380 25.59 15.75 -5.29
C TYR A 380 26.52 15.17 -4.21
N SER A 381 27.85 15.25 -4.43
CA SER A 381 28.86 15.01 -3.39
C SER A 381 29.02 16.22 -2.46
N ASP A 382 29.63 16.06 -1.28
CA ASP A 382 29.74 17.17 -0.33
C ASP A 382 30.67 18.29 -0.84
N ASP A 383 31.72 17.95 -1.59
CA ASP A 383 32.67 18.88 -2.24
C ASP A 383 32.15 19.46 -3.59
N SER A 384 30.84 19.38 -3.86
CA SER A 384 30.27 19.84 -5.13
C SER A 384 30.06 21.35 -5.24
N GLY A 385 30.58 22.13 -4.29
CA GLY A 385 30.45 23.59 -4.24
C GLY A 385 28.99 24.05 -4.10
N ILE A 386 28.14 23.27 -3.42
CA ILE A 386 26.69 23.52 -3.25
C ILE A 386 26.35 24.52 -2.14
N THR A 387 27.31 24.86 -1.30
CA THR A 387 27.13 25.78 -0.17
C THR A 387 26.58 27.13 -0.64
N GLY A 388 25.47 27.58 -0.03
CA GLY A 388 24.85 28.85 -0.36
C GLY A 388 23.95 28.86 -1.61
N LYS A 389 23.70 27.71 -2.25
CA LYS A 389 22.93 27.60 -3.51
C LYS A 389 21.57 26.91 -3.29
N ILE A 390 20.62 27.14 -4.19
CA ILE A 390 19.38 26.38 -4.29
C ILE A 390 19.55 25.37 -5.43
N LEU A 391 19.27 24.10 -5.16
CA LEU A 391 19.45 23.01 -6.13
C LEU A 391 18.12 22.63 -6.77
N VAL A 392 18.12 22.38 -8.07
CA VAL A 392 16.96 21.92 -8.84
C VAL A 392 17.13 20.44 -9.14
N CYS A 393 16.14 19.64 -8.74
CA CYS A 393 16.17 18.19 -8.89
C CYS A 393 14.79 17.63 -9.27
N GLU A 394 14.78 16.48 -9.91
CA GLU A 394 13.62 15.65 -10.20
C GLU A 394 13.42 14.64 -9.06
N ASN A 395 12.18 14.51 -8.60
CA ASN A 395 11.75 13.64 -7.52
C ASN A 395 11.60 12.20 -8.05
N THR A 396 12.31 11.27 -7.43
CA THR A 396 12.22 9.83 -7.69
C THR A 396 11.44 9.09 -6.61
N LYS A 397 10.92 9.81 -5.60
CA LYS A 397 10.17 9.32 -4.44
C LYS A 397 10.91 8.28 -3.58
N SER A 398 12.20 8.02 -3.85
CA SER A 398 13.02 7.01 -3.18
C SER A 398 13.60 7.47 -1.84
N GLU A 399 13.71 6.57 -0.87
CA GLU A 399 14.37 6.81 0.42
C GLU A 399 15.85 7.22 0.25
N THR A 400 16.52 6.67 -0.77
CA THR A 400 17.89 7.06 -1.14
C THR A 400 17.94 8.53 -1.55
N GLN A 401 16.95 9.03 -2.29
CA GLN A 401 16.87 10.45 -2.62
C GLN A 401 16.52 11.29 -1.39
N GLN A 402 15.60 10.87 -0.52
CA GLN A 402 15.34 11.57 0.75
C GLN A 402 16.61 11.72 1.59
N SER A 403 17.42 10.66 1.69
CA SER A 403 18.71 10.67 2.38
C SER A 403 19.72 11.61 1.72
N ASN A 404 19.80 11.62 0.38
CA ASN A 404 20.65 12.56 -0.36
C ASN A 404 20.21 14.02 -0.18
N VAL A 405 18.92 14.32 -0.26
CA VAL A 405 18.37 15.67 -0.06
C VAL A 405 18.65 16.18 1.37
N ARG A 406 18.51 15.31 2.39
CA ARG A 406 18.91 15.65 3.76
C ARG A 406 20.42 15.94 3.86
N ARG A 407 21.28 15.14 3.22
CA ARG A 407 22.74 15.34 3.22
C ARG A 407 23.16 16.65 2.53
N ILE A 408 22.64 16.97 1.35
CA ILE A 408 23.04 18.17 0.60
C ILE A 408 22.58 19.47 1.29
N VAL A 409 21.41 19.46 1.96
CA VAL A 409 20.97 20.55 2.84
C VAL A 409 21.91 20.65 4.07
N GLY A 410 22.30 19.52 4.68
CA GLY A 410 23.28 19.48 5.75
C GLY A 410 24.68 19.99 5.37
N ALA A 411 25.10 19.77 4.12
CA ALA A 411 26.33 20.31 3.54
C ALA A 411 26.25 21.81 3.15
N GLY A 412 25.16 22.49 3.52
CA GLY A 412 25.01 23.94 3.39
C GLY A 412 24.34 24.42 2.09
N ALA A 413 23.70 23.54 1.32
CA ALA A 413 22.74 24.00 0.32
C ALA A 413 21.63 24.81 1.01
N SER A 414 21.26 25.95 0.43
CA SER A 414 20.29 26.88 1.01
C SER A 414 18.83 26.45 0.76
N GLY A 415 18.61 25.56 -0.21
CA GLY A 415 17.36 24.84 -0.37
C GLY A 415 17.38 23.91 -1.59
N VAL A 416 16.28 23.17 -1.78
CA VAL A 416 16.07 22.29 -2.94
C VAL A 416 14.67 22.54 -3.51
N VAL A 417 14.57 22.64 -4.84
CA VAL A 417 13.31 22.60 -5.59
C VAL A 417 13.20 21.21 -6.22
N LEU A 418 12.23 20.42 -5.77
CA LEU A 418 11.95 19.07 -6.26
C LEU A 418 10.76 19.09 -7.22
N PHE A 419 11.02 18.85 -8.50
CA PHE A 419 9.99 18.62 -9.51
C PHE A 419 9.48 17.20 -9.41
N ASN A 420 8.16 17.00 -9.29
CA ASN A 420 7.61 15.65 -9.31
C ASN A 420 7.83 14.95 -10.65
N ASP A 421 7.80 13.62 -10.62
CA ASP A 421 7.88 12.81 -11.84
C ASP A 421 6.77 13.17 -12.84
N GLU A 422 7.07 12.97 -14.13
CA GLU A 422 6.22 13.37 -15.25
C GLU A 422 4.83 12.69 -15.20
N ILE A 423 4.78 11.47 -14.66
CA ILE A 423 3.58 10.69 -14.37
C ILE A 423 2.62 11.42 -13.40
N SER A 424 3.14 12.08 -12.37
CA SER A 424 2.34 12.83 -11.41
C SER A 424 1.67 14.07 -12.02
N GLY A 425 2.17 14.56 -13.16
CA GLY A 425 1.56 15.64 -13.94
C GLY A 425 1.34 16.93 -13.15
N TYR A 426 0.07 17.22 -12.84
CA TYR A 426 -0.38 18.38 -12.05
C TYR A 426 -0.47 18.12 -10.54
N THR A 427 -0.25 16.89 -10.08
CA THR A 427 -0.41 16.49 -8.68
C THR A 427 0.89 16.64 -7.89
N THR A 428 0.85 17.34 -6.75
CA THR A 428 1.96 17.34 -5.79
C THR A 428 1.79 16.24 -4.75
N ILE A 429 2.56 15.16 -4.85
CA ILE A 429 2.71 14.20 -3.74
C ILE A 429 3.76 14.77 -2.77
N VAL A 430 3.30 15.55 -1.79
CA VAL A 430 4.17 16.28 -0.86
C VAL A 430 4.69 15.36 0.25
N GLN A 431 5.99 15.09 0.27
CA GLN A 431 6.68 14.42 1.37
C GLN A 431 7.35 15.46 2.30
N ASP A 432 7.63 15.10 3.57
CA ASP A 432 8.40 15.99 4.45
C ASP A 432 9.91 15.82 4.28
N TYR A 433 10.53 16.87 3.74
CA TYR A 433 11.97 17.01 3.54
C TYR A 433 12.58 18.09 4.45
N ASN A 434 11.86 18.53 5.49
CA ASN A 434 12.14 19.73 6.29
C ASN A 434 11.93 21.07 5.55
N SER A 435 12.01 22.16 6.31
CA SER A 435 11.75 23.56 5.90
C SER A 435 12.64 24.17 4.79
N SER A 436 13.50 23.38 4.15
CA SER A 436 14.46 23.85 3.13
C SER A 436 14.14 23.30 1.73
N VAL A 437 13.02 22.61 1.57
CA VAL A 437 12.65 21.95 0.31
C VAL A 437 11.24 22.34 -0.10
N VAL A 438 11.08 22.69 -1.37
CA VAL A 438 9.78 22.96 -2.00
C VAL A 438 9.55 21.93 -3.10
N GLN A 439 8.39 21.28 -3.10
CA GLN A 439 7.97 20.35 -4.15
C GLN A 439 7.06 21.06 -5.14
N VAL A 440 7.24 20.83 -6.42
CA VAL A 440 6.53 21.51 -7.51
C VAL A 440 6.04 20.49 -8.55
N THR A 441 5.00 20.84 -9.30
CA THR A 441 4.41 19.93 -10.31
C THR A 441 5.41 19.63 -11.44
N ALA A 442 5.25 18.48 -12.09
CA ALA A 442 6.08 18.12 -13.24
C ALA A 442 5.91 19.12 -14.39
N THR A 443 4.68 19.60 -14.60
CA THR A 443 4.34 20.60 -15.62
C THR A 443 5.05 21.94 -15.44
N THR A 444 5.52 22.24 -14.22
CA THR A 444 6.30 23.45 -13.91
C THR A 444 7.76 23.33 -14.38
N HIS A 445 8.27 22.13 -14.66
CA HIS A 445 9.67 21.89 -15.05
C HIS A 445 10.09 22.72 -16.28
N CYS A 446 9.17 22.91 -17.22
CA CYS A 446 9.35 23.70 -18.44
C CYS A 446 9.56 25.22 -18.19
N LEU A 447 9.33 25.73 -16.98
CA LEU A 447 9.58 27.14 -16.61
C LEU A 447 11.00 27.37 -16.05
N VAL A 448 11.72 26.30 -15.71
CA VAL A 448 13.05 26.34 -15.06
C VAL A 448 14.13 25.63 -15.89
N SER A 449 13.78 24.54 -16.57
CA SER A 449 14.67 23.80 -17.45
C SER A 449 14.75 24.44 -18.85
N ALA A 450 15.96 24.58 -19.39
CA ALA A 450 16.21 25.15 -20.72
C ALA A 450 15.92 24.17 -21.88
N ARG A 451 14.87 23.34 -21.76
CA ARG A 451 14.47 22.32 -22.73
C ARG A 451 13.10 22.64 -23.39
N PRO A 452 13.04 23.53 -24.39
CA PRO A 452 11.77 23.94 -24.99
C PRO A 452 11.09 22.88 -25.88
N LEU A 453 11.85 21.93 -26.44
CA LEU A 453 11.34 21.02 -27.49
C LEU A 453 10.60 19.78 -26.98
N SER A 454 10.97 19.21 -25.82
CA SER A 454 10.25 18.06 -25.24
C SER A 454 8.91 18.45 -24.62
N CYS A 455 8.83 19.67 -24.05
CA CYS A 455 7.61 20.17 -23.38
C CYS A 455 6.43 20.46 -24.33
N LEU A 456 6.68 20.71 -25.63
CA LEU A 456 5.64 21.10 -26.58
C LEU A 456 4.64 19.99 -26.91
N PHE A 457 5.03 18.72 -26.75
CA PHE A 457 4.17 17.56 -27.04
C PHE A 457 3.26 17.14 -25.87
N SER A 458 3.51 17.66 -24.66
CA SER A 458 2.78 17.28 -23.44
C SER A 458 1.65 18.26 -23.06
N LEU A 459 1.40 19.29 -23.88
CA LEU A 459 0.31 20.26 -23.69
C LEU A 459 -0.93 19.85 -24.53
N PRO A 460 -2.08 19.51 -23.90
CA PRO A 460 -3.31 19.29 -24.64
C PRO A 460 -3.81 20.61 -25.23
N GLY A 461 -3.68 20.81 -26.54
CA GLY A 461 -4.32 21.92 -27.26
C GLY A 461 -3.43 22.72 -28.23
N VAL A 462 -2.12 22.48 -28.31
CA VAL A 462 -1.26 23.19 -29.29
C VAL A 462 -1.34 22.54 -30.67
N GLN A 463 -2.37 22.89 -31.44
CA GLN A 463 -2.36 22.66 -32.89
C GLN A 463 -1.31 23.59 -33.53
N ALA A 464 -0.24 23.00 -34.06
CA ALA A 464 0.70 23.70 -34.91
C ALA A 464 0.05 24.00 -36.27
N SER A 465 -0.47 25.21 -36.45
CA SER A 465 -0.92 25.71 -37.76
C SER A 465 0.28 25.99 -38.66
N PRO A 466 0.42 25.34 -39.84
CA PRO A 466 1.49 25.64 -40.77
C PRO A 466 1.11 26.84 -41.66
N THR A 467 1.47 28.05 -41.26
CA THR A 467 1.47 29.20 -42.18
C THR A 467 2.87 29.39 -42.76
N SER A 468 3.06 28.85 -43.97
CA SER A 468 4.21 29.15 -44.82
C SER A 468 4.17 30.61 -45.28
N THR A 469 5.27 31.34 -45.11
CA THR A 469 5.47 32.64 -45.76
C THR A 469 6.09 32.47 -47.15
N SER A 470 5.29 32.75 -48.18
CA SER A 470 5.74 33.26 -49.49
C SER A 470 4.60 34.07 -50.11
#